data_AF-A0A530AH34-F1
#
_entry.id   AF-A0A530AH34-F1
#
_cell.length_a   1.000
_cell.length_b   1.000
_cell.length_c   1.000
_cell.angle_alpha   90.00
_cell.angle_beta   90.00
_cell.angle_gamma   90.00
#
_symmetry.space_group_name_H-M   'P 1'
#
loop_
_entity.id
_entity.type
_entity.pdbx_description
1 polymer ?
#
loop_
_entity_poly.entity_id
_entity_poly.type
_entity_poly.pdbx_seq_one_letter_code
_entity_poly.pdbx_strand_id
1 'polypeptide(L)'
;SNTPLQWVAESTPRQDTLAFQVDLWSAQGEIPRNIAEVTTRQKEIQYSSRTRANTDQFKRVQRLRSALGSLLSKLPDELHDTAEARLLSAEADQKVYSLVHLIYRGRAYEGHSKDYEFSRLAMTEHWRAGYHDAVKTLRHPEVLE
;
A
#
# COMPACT_ATOMS: atom_id res chain seq x y z
N SER A 1 11.45 -7.87 6.23
CA SER A 1 10.03 -7.49 6.09
C SER A 1 9.90 -6.61 4.86
N ASN A 2 9.13 -7.01 3.85
CA ASN A 2 8.85 -6.16 2.69
C ASN A 2 7.67 -5.26 3.01
N THR A 3 7.86 -4.28 3.89
CA THR A 3 6.88 -3.22 4.17
C THR A 3 7.33 -1.89 3.55
N PRO A 4 7.45 -1.80 2.21
CA PRO A 4 7.97 -0.61 1.55
C PRO A 4 7.11 0.63 1.81
N LEU A 5 5.80 0.50 2.03
CA LEU A 5 4.95 1.65 2.31
C LEU A 5 5.27 2.32 3.65
N GLN A 6 5.62 1.54 4.68
CA GLN A 6 6.05 2.10 5.97
C GLN A 6 7.35 2.90 5.82
N TRP A 7 8.29 2.39 5.02
CA TRP A 7 9.52 3.10 4.74
C TRP A 7 9.27 4.43 4.01
N VAL A 8 8.37 4.46 3.03
CA VAL A 8 7.93 5.70 2.36
C VAL A 8 7.28 6.68 3.35
N ALA A 9 6.55 6.18 4.35
CA ALA A 9 5.88 6.99 5.36
C ALA A 9 6.81 7.61 6.42
N GLU A 10 7.90 6.91 6.72
CA GLU A 10 8.89 7.26 7.72
C GLU A 10 10.06 8.06 7.14
N SER A 11 10.23 8.02 5.82
CA SER A 11 11.28 8.75 5.12
C SER A 11 11.14 10.27 5.29
N THR A 12 12.26 10.93 5.59
CA THR A 12 12.38 12.39 5.69
C THR A 12 13.46 12.89 4.71
N PRO A 13 13.26 14.07 4.07
CA PRO A 13 12.07 14.90 4.11
C PRO A 13 10.86 14.24 3.40
N ARG A 14 9.66 14.48 3.93
CA ARG A 14 8.40 13.96 3.34
C ARG A 14 8.07 14.74 2.07
N GLN A 15 7.57 14.04 1.06
CA GLN A 15 7.25 14.60 -0.25
C GLN A 15 5.87 14.13 -0.71
N ASP A 16 5.21 14.95 -1.53
CA ASP A 16 3.99 14.51 -2.22
C ASP A 16 4.34 13.26 -3.04
N THR A 17 3.59 12.19 -2.84
CA THR A 17 3.99 10.86 -3.29
C THR A 17 2.83 10.15 -3.99
N LEU A 18 3.07 9.72 -5.22
CA LEU A 18 2.26 8.72 -5.91
C LEU A 18 2.93 7.34 -5.72
N ALA A 19 2.28 6.45 -4.99
CA ALA A 19 2.78 5.12 -4.69
C ALA A 19 1.92 4.04 -5.37
N PHE A 20 2.57 3.14 -6.10
CA PHE A 20 1.93 1.95 -6.68
C PHE A 20 2.20 0.75 -5.79
N GLN A 21 1.18 0.29 -5.08
CA GLN A 21 1.26 -0.90 -4.25
C GLN A 21 0.76 -2.11 -5.04
N VAL A 22 1.68 -2.99 -5.41
CA VAL A 22 1.39 -4.24 -6.12
C VAL A 22 1.20 -5.37 -5.11
N ASP A 23 0.00 -5.93 -5.04
CA ASP A 23 -0.30 -7.09 -4.21
C ASP A 23 -0.33 -8.35 -5.07
N LEU A 24 0.55 -9.30 -4.77
CA LEU A 24 0.64 -10.59 -5.48
C LEU A 24 -0.32 -11.63 -4.91
N TRP A 25 -0.85 -11.39 -3.72
CA TRP A 25 -1.68 -12.32 -2.97
C TRP A 25 -3.10 -11.78 -2.88
N SER A 26 -4.05 -12.43 -3.58
CA SER A 26 -5.41 -11.92 -3.62
C SER A 26 -6.17 -12.24 -2.33
N ALA A 27 -6.75 -11.22 -1.70
CA ALA A 27 -7.66 -11.41 -0.57
C ALA A 27 -8.91 -12.24 -0.94
N GLN A 28 -9.31 -12.22 -2.21
CA GLN A 28 -10.43 -12.99 -2.76
C GLN A 28 -9.90 -14.25 -3.46
N GLY A 29 -10.55 -15.39 -3.23
CA GLY A 29 -10.16 -16.66 -3.81
C GLY A 29 -11.24 -17.73 -3.61
N GLU A 30 -11.13 -18.83 -4.33
CA GLU A 30 -12.08 -19.95 -4.22
C GLU A 30 -11.90 -20.73 -2.91
N ILE A 31 -12.90 -21.54 -2.56
CA ILE A 31 -12.82 -22.47 -1.44
C ILE A 31 -11.87 -23.61 -1.82
N PRO A 32 -10.82 -23.90 -1.02
CA PRO A 32 -9.83 -24.92 -1.33
C PRO A 32 -10.45 -26.33 -1.29
N ARG A 33 -10.05 -27.19 -2.23
CA ARG A 33 -10.54 -28.56 -2.40
C ARG A 33 -9.52 -29.63 -1.98
N ASN A 34 -8.28 -29.22 -1.70
CA ASN A 34 -7.22 -30.09 -1.19
C ASN A 34 -6.28 -29.33 -0.24
N ILE A 35 -5.42 -30.06 0.49
CA ILE A 35 -4.52 -29.49 1.52
C ILE A 35 -3.54 -28.47 0.96
N ALA A 36 -3.08 -28.70 -0.27
CA ALA A 36 -2.15 -27.78 -0.89
C ALA A 36 -2.87 -26.44 -1.17
N GLU A 37 -4.13 -26.46 -1.63
CA GLU A 37 -4.95 -25.25 -1.83
C GLU A 37 -5.25 -24.53 -0.52
N VAL A 38 -5.42 -25.26 0.58
CA VAL A 38 -5.54 -24.67 1.92
C VAL A 38 -4.29 -23.86 2.25
N THR A 39 -3.11 -24.40 1.95
CA THR A 39 -1.82 -23.73 2.22
C THR A 39 -1.66 -22.46 1.40
N THR A 40 -1.98 -22.51 0.10
CA THR A 40 -1.99 -21.33 -0.77
C THR A 40 -2.99 -20.29 -0.30
N ARG A 41 -4.22 -20.71 0.05
CA ARG A 41 -5.26 -19.81 0.55
C ARG A 41 -4.88 -19.15 1.88
N GLN A 42 -4.20 -19.88 2.77
CA GLN A 42 -3.66 -19.31 4.01
C GLN A 42 -2.66 -18.20 3.73
N LYS A 43 -1.72 -18.41 2.79
CA LYS A 43 -0.75 -17.38 2.36
C LYS A 43 -1.47 -16.17 1.75
N GLU A 44 -2.45 -16.41 0.87
CA GLU A 44 -3.26 -15.36 0.26
C GLU A 44 -3.92 -14.45 1.30
N ILE A 45 -4.60 -15.05 2.29
CA ILE A 45 -5.26 -14.32 3.38
C ILE A 45 -4.22 -13.61 4.25
N GLN A 46 -3.14 -14.28 4.63
CA GLN A 46 -2.12 -13.74 5.51
C GLN A 46 -1.42 -12.52 4.91
N TYR A 47 -0.95 -12.62 3.67
CA TYR A 47 -0.19 -11.55 3.03
C TYR A 47 -1.09 -10.38 2.62
N SER A 48 -2.28 -10.64 2.06
CA SER A 48 -3.22 -9.57 1.70
C SER A 48 -3.74 -8.82 2.94
N SER A 49 -3.97 -9.52 4.06
CA SER A 49 -4.34 -8.91 5.34
C SER A 49 -3.23 -8.00 5.86
N ARG A 50 -1.97 -8.45 5.80
CA ARG A 50 -0.81 -7.63 6.19
C ARG A 50 -0.70 -6.37 5.32
N THR A 51 -0.82 -6.49 4.01
CA THR A 51 -0.80 -5.36 3.07
C THR A 51 -1.87 -4.32 3.41
N ARG A 52 -3.10 -4.78 3.67
CA ARG A 52 -4.22 -3.91 4.08
C ARG A 52 -3.97 -3.22 5.41
N ALA A 53 -3.56 -3.96 6.44
CA ALA A 53 -3.29 -3.41 7.76
C ALA A 53 -2.23 -2.29 7.71
N ASN A 54 -1.14 -2.50 6.95
CA ASN A 54 -0.11 -1.48 6.77
C ASN A 54 -0.63 -0.25 6.04
N THR A 55 -1.45 -0.45 5.00
CA THR A 55 -2.09 0.65 4.28
C THR A 55 -3.02 1.47 5.18
N ASP A 56 -3.82 0.80 6.00
CA ASP A 56 -4.77 1.46 6.90
C ASP A 56 -4.05 2.22 8.01
N GLN A 57 -2.98 1.64 8.56
CA GLN A 57 -2.10 2.32 9.50
C GLN A 57 -1.47 3.57 8.88
N PHE A 58 -0.94 3.46 7.65
CA PHE A 58 -0.37 4.58 6.92
C PHE A 58 -1.39 5.71 6.74
N LYS A 59 -2.58 5.39 6.22
CA LYS A 59 -3.68 6.36 6.04
C LYS A 59 -4.07 7.03 7.35
N ARG A 60 -4.14 6.26 8.44
CA ARG A 60 -4.45 6.79 9.77
C ARG A 60 -3.40 7.80 10.24
N VAL A 61 -2.12 7.45 10.15
CA VAL A 61 -1.02 8.33 10.56
C VAL A 61 -1.03 9.62 9.73
N GLN A 62 -1.15 9.53 8.40
CA GLN A 62 -1.15 10.72 7.56
C GLN A 62 -2.33 11.65 7.84
N ARG A 63 -3.55 11.10 8.05
CA ARG A 63 -4.72 11.91 8.45
C ARG A 63 -4.48 12.66 9.76
N LEU A 64 -3.84 12.01 10.74
CA LEU A 64 -3.50 12.66 12.01
C LEU A 64 -2.46 13.77 11.82
N ARG A 65 -1.43 13.55 11.01
CA ARG A 65 -0.42 14.58 10.69
C ARG A 65 -1.04 15.79 10.00
N SER A 66 -1.93 15.58 9.04
CA SER A 66 -2.60 16.68 8.34
C SER A 66 -3.60 17.42 9.22
N ALA A 67 -4.34 16.70 10.08
CA ALA A 67 -5.21 17.31 11.08
C ALA A 67 -4.40 18.12 12.10
N LEU A 68 -3.25 17.61 12.55
CA LEU A 68 -2.34 18.31 13.45
C LEU A 68 -1.82 19.59 12.82
N GLY A 69 -1.34 19.56 11.57
CA GLY A 69 -0.91 20.77 10.87
C GLY A 69 -2.03 21.81 10.73
N SER A 70 -3.26 21.36 10.45
CA SER A 70 -4.44 22.24 10.37
C SER A 70 -4.87 22.81 11.72
N LEU A 71 -4.58 22.11 12.82
CA LEU A 71 -4.84 22.59 14.18
C LEU A 71 -3.76 23.61 14.60
N LEU A 72 -2.49 23.31 14.33
CA LEU A 72 -1.36 24.18 14.64
C LEU A 72 -1.49 25.53 13.92
N SER A 73 -2.03 25.56 12.70
CA SER A 73 -2.28 26.81 11.97
C SER A 73 -3.39 27.69 12.57
N LYS A 74 -4.11 27.20 13.58
CA LYS A 74 -5.20 27.91 14.27
C LYS A 74 -4.85 28.24 15.72
N LEU A 75 -3.63 27.93 16.17
CA LEU A 75 -3.19 28.26 17.51
C LEU A 75 -3.06 29.78 17.67
N PRO A 76 -3.38 30.34 18.85
CA PRO A 76 -2.99 31.69 19.21
C PRO A 76 -1.46 31.85 19.23
N ASP A 77 -0.97 33.03 18.86
CA ASP A 77 0.46 33.38 18.80
C ASP A 77 1.22 33.03 20.09
N GLU A 78 0.57 33.19 21.24
CA GLU A 78 1.12 32.90 22.57
C GLU A 78 1.55 31.44 22.75
N LEU A 79 0.93 30.51 22.02
CA LEU A 79 1.17 29.07 22.15
C LEU A 79 2.15 28.54 21.10
N HIS A 80 2.47 29.30 20.06
CA HIS A 80 3.32 28.86 18.96
C HIS A 80 4.75 28.52 19.39
N ASP A 81 5.30 29.25 20.37
CA ASP A 81 6.68 29.07 20.84
C ASP A 81 6.83 28.07 22.00
N THR A 82 5.73 27.45 22.43
CA THR A 82 5.77 26.40 23.45
C THR A 82 6.60 25.20 22.99
N ALA A 83 7.14 24.45 23.94
CA ALA A 83 7.94 23.26 23.61
C ALA A 83 7.08 22.20 22.92
N GLU A 84 5.83 22.07 23.37
CA GLU A 84 4.81 21.18 22.82
C GLU A 84 4.45 21.54 21.38
N ALA A 85 4.20 22.82 21.08
CA ALA A 85 3.90 23.27 19.72
C ALA A 85 5.07 23.00 18.77
N ARG A 86 6.32 23.21 19.20
CA ARG A 86 7.51 22.90 18.39
C ARG A 86 7.68 21.41 18.13
N LEU A 87 7.49 20.56 19.14
CA LEU A 87 7.55 19.11 18.98
C LEU A 87 6.47 18.61 18.02
N LEU A 88 5.23 19.09 18.17
CA LEU A 88 4.12 18.70 17.31
C LEU A 88 4.28 19.24 15.88
N SER A 89 4.85 20.43 15.71
CA SER A 89 5.12 21.02 14.39
C SER A 89 6.11 20.21 13.56
N ALA A 90 7.07 19.53 14.20
CA ALA A 90 8.00 18.65 13.50
C ALA A 90 7.32 17.38 12.94
N GLU A 91 6.22 16.93 13.55
CA GLU A 91 5.46 15.77 13.10
C GLU A 91 4.27 16.13 12.19
N ALA A 92 3.83 17.38 12.22
CA ALA A 92 2.79 17.87 11.34
C ALA A 92 3.22 17.75 9.87
N ASP A 93 2.30 17.28 9.03
CA ASP A 93 2.56 17.06 7.62
C ASP A 93 1.29 17.22 6.79
N GLN A 94 1.37 18.07 5.77
CA GLN A 94 0.31 18.33 4.80
C GLN A 94 0.61 17.73 3.42
N LYS A 95 1.67 16.93 3.28
CA LYS A 95 1.97 16.24 2.02
C LYS A 95 0.85 15.28 1.62
N VAL A 96 0.61 15.24 0.32
CA VAL A 96 -0.44 14.43 -0.30
C VAL A 96 0.14 13.11 -0.76
N TYR A 97 -0.55 12.02 -0.40
CA TYR A 97 -0.17 10.68 -0.79
C TYR A 97 -1.31 10.05 -1.60
N SER A 98 -1.06 9.78 -2.88
CA SER A 98 -1.95 8.98 -3.72
C SER A 98 -1.42 7.54 -3.76
N LEU A 99 -2.25 6.60 -3.31
CA LEU A 99 -1.88 5.19 -3.20
C LEU A 99 -2.74 4.35 -4.14
N VAL A 100 -2.13 3.91 -5.24
CA VAL A 100 -2.76 3.09 -6.26
C VAL A 100 -2.53 1.61 -5.94
N HIS A 101 -3.60 0.86 -5.69
CA HIS A 101 -3.54 -0.57 -5.40
C HIS A 101 -3.71 -1.41 -6.67
N LEU A 102 -2.65 -2.09 -7.09
CA LEU A 102 -2.68 -3.05 -8.20
C LEU A 102 -2.72 -4.46 -7.61
N ILE A 103 -3.89 -5.11 -7.68
CA ILE A 103 -4.08 -6.47 -7.13
C ILE A 103 -3.93 -7.47 -8.27
N TYR A 104 -2.87 -8.27 -8.20
CA TYR A 104 -2.65 -9.35 -9.15
C TYR A 104 -3.71 -10.44 -8.99
N ARG A 105 -4.42 -10.73 -10.07
CA ARG A 105 -5.41 -11.82 -10.14
C ARG A 105 -4.81 -12.96 -10.95
N GLY A 106 -4.09 -13.83 -10.26
CA GLY A 106 -3.51 -15.04 -10.84
C GLY A 106 -4.57 -15.98 -11.41
N ARG A 107 -4.19 -16.78 -12.39
CA ARG A 107 -5.07 -17.82 -12.95
C ARG A 107 -5.08 -19.06 -12.06
N ALA A 108 -6.17 -19.82 -12.10
CA ALA A 108 -6.38 -20.99 -11.24
C ALA A 108 -5.27 -22.07 -11.31
N TYR A 109 -4.49 -22.12 -12.41
CA TYR A 109 -3.40 -23.08 -12.56
C TYR A 109 -2.10 -22.69 -11.83
N GLU A 110 -1.96 -21.46 -11.32
CA GLU A 110 -0.77 -21.02 -10.59
C GLU A 110 -0.66 -21.67 -9.20
N GLY A 111 -1.79 -22.20 -8.68
CA GLY A 111 -1.86 -23.16 -7.57
C GLY A 111 -0.79 -23.01 -6.47
N HIS A 112 -0.08 -24.10 -6.19
CA HIS A 112 0.86 -24.25 -5.07
C HIS A 112 2.29 -23.90 -5.42
N SER A 113 2.56 -23.57 -6.68
CA SER A 113 3.90 -23.24 -7.16
C SER A 113 4.12 -21.74 -7.27
N LYS A 114 3.12 -20.91 -6.96
CA LYS A 114 3.19 -19.45 -7.06
C LYS A 114 4.41 -18.81 -6.37
N ASP A 115 4.95 -19.45 -5.35
CA ASP A 115 6.12 -19.00 -4.60
C ASP A 115 7.47 -19.56 -5.09
N TYR A 116 7.47 -20.48 -6.05
CA TYR A 116 8.70 -21.06 -6.63
C TYR A 116 8.66 -21.33 -8.15
N GLU A 117 7.57 -20.97 -8.84
CA GLU A 117 7.40 -21.08 -10.28
C GLU A 117 7.98 -19.85 -10.98
N PHE A 118 9.20 -20.00 -11.49
CA PHE A 118 9.93 -18.95 -12.20
C PHE A 118 10.30 -19.36 -13.63
N SER A 119 9.53 -20.28 -14.25
CA SER A 119 9.76 -20.59 -15.66
C SER A 119 9.56 -19.35 -16.53
N ARG A 120 10.27 -19.31 -17.65
CA ARG A 120 10.18 -18.22 -18.62
C ARG A 120 8.75 -17.98 -19.11
N LEU A 121 7.96 -19.05 -19.23
CA LEU A 121 6.55 -18.96 -19.62
C LEU A 121 5.75 -18.20 -18.56
N ALA A 122 5.79 -18.65 -17.30
CA ALA A 122 5.09 -18.01 -16.19
C ALA A 122 5.51 -16.54 -16.04
N MET A 123 6.81 -16.25 -16.08
CA MET A 123 7.32 -14.86 -16.01
C MET A 123 6.76 -13.97 -17.13
N THR A 124 6.71 -14.48 -18.37
CA THR A 124 6.19 -13.72 -19.51
C THR A 124 4.68 -13.47 -19.37
N GLU A 125 3.93 -14.44 -18.84
CA GLU A 125 2.51 -14.27 -18.54
C GLU A 125 2.27 -13.21 -17.44
N HIS A 126 3.03 -13.29 -16.34
CA HIS A 126 2.96 -12.31 -15.25
C HIS A 126 3.30 -10.89 -15.71
N TRP A 127 4.34 -10.72 -16.52
CA TRP A 127 4.70 -9.41 -17.06
C TRP A 127 3.62 -8.82 -17.95
N ARG A 128 3.03 -9.65 -18.84
CA ARG A 128 1.91 -9.21 -19.68
C ARG A 128 0.71 -8.81 -18.82
N ALA A 129 0.34 -9.63 -17.84
CA ALA A 129 -0.77 -9.33 -16.93
C ALA A 129 -0.54 -8.00 -16.18
N GLY A 130 0.64 -7.83 -15.56
CA GLY A 130 1.00 -6.60 -14.86
C GLY A 130 1.01 -5.37 -15.77
N TYR A 131 1.50 -5.50 -17.02
CA TYR A 131 1.43 -4.42 -18.00
C TYR A 131 0.00 -4.02 -18.33
N HIS A 132 -0.88 -5.00 -18.60
CA HIS A 132 -2.28 -4.72 -18.90
C HIS A 132 -3.02 -4.07 -17.73
N ASP A 133 -2.78 -4.54 -16.51
CA ASP A 133 -3.37 -3.96 -15.29
C ASP A 133 -2.90 -2.51 -15.09
N ALA A 134 -1.60 -2.24 -15.24
CA ALA A 134 -1.05 -0.89 -15.13
C ALA A 134 -1.63 0.05 -16.21
N VAL A 135 -1.65 -0.38 -17.48
CA VAL A 135 -2.23 0.41 -18.58
C VAL A 135 -3.70 0.69 -18.34
N LYS A 136 -4.47 -0.30 -17.85
CA LYS A 136 -5.88 -0.11 -17.51
C LYS A 136 -6.05 0.94 -16.42
N THR A 137 -5.26 0.87 -15.35
CA THR A 137 -5.33 1.84 -14.25
C THR A 137 -4.94 3.25 -14.72
N LEU A 138 -3.91 3.40 -15.56
CA LEU A 138 -3.47 4.70 -16.07
C LEU A 138 -4.49 5.36 -17.02
N ARG A 139 -5.49 4.63 -17.53
CA ARG A 139 -6.61 5.20 -18.30
C ARG A 139 -7.68 5.87 -17.44
N HIS A 140 -7.52 5.83 -16.12
CA HIS A 140 -8.38 6.49 -15.15
C HIS A 140 -7.58 7.62 -14.50
N PRO A 141 -7.47 8.82 -15.10
CA PRO A 141 -6.67 9.92 -14.57
C PRO A 141 -7.06 10.31 -13.15
N GLU A 142 -8.33 10.11 -12.79
CA GLU A 142 -8.88 10.36 -11.46
C GLU A 142 -8.22 9.53 -10.34
N VAL A 143 -7.49 8.46 -10.69
CA VAL A 143 -6.73 7.67 -9.71
C VAL A 143 -5.30 8.20 -9.47
N LEU A 144 -4.87 9.18 -10.26
CA LEU A 144 -3.54 9.80 -10.20
C LEU A 144 -3.56 11.22 -9.61
N GLU A 145 -4.75 11.82 -9.48
CA GLU A 145 -5.03 13.09 -8.81
C GLU A 145 -5.24 12.90 -7.29
#